data_AF-A0A1Q9MQH2-F1
#
_entry.id   AF-A0A1Q9MQH2-F1
#
_cell.length_a   1.000
_cell.length_b   1.000
_cell.length_c   1.000
_cell.angle_alpha   90.00
_cell.angle_beta   90.00
_cell.angle_gamma   90.00
#
_symmetry.space_group_name_H-M   'P 1'
#
loop_
_entity.id
_entity.type
_entity.pdbx_description
1 polymer ?
#
loop_
_entity_poly.entity_id
_entity_poly.type
_entity_poly.pdbx_seq_one_letter_code
_entity_poly.pdbx_strand_id
1 'polypeptide(L)'
;MEARQFLLGACLPTIQEVVLEADRPVLKIVFIRGPILHIRYNDHGKYAYQLDFSPTTDDFVRFDNYDDTWPVETRPHHFHPRFGAVVVSSPMKGNPMNDIPLLVEKLTEFSILK
;
A
#
# COMPACT_ATOMS: atom_id res chain seq x y z
N MET A 1 7.74 18.45 3.44
CA MET A 1 6.37 18.05 3.06
C MET A 1 6.08 16.75 3.77
N GLU A 2 4.96 16.65 4.48
CA GLU A 2 4.60 15.41 5.19
C GLU A 2 4.22 14.32 4.19
N ALA A 3 4.58 13.05 4.45
CA ALA A 3 4.33 11.92 3.56
C ALA A 3 2.85 11.81 3.12
N ARG A 4 1.91 12.07 4.04
CA ARG A 4 0.48 12.09 3.74
C ARG A 4 0.10 13.17 2.73
N GLN A 5 0.64 14.39 2.87
CA GLN A 5 0.36 15.48 1.95
C GLN A 5 0.90 15.18 0.55
N PHE A 6 2.09 14.57 0.47
CA PHE A 6 2.66 14.12 -0.80
C PHE A 6 1.76 13.06 -1.47
N LEU A 7 1.33 12.03 -0.73
CA LEU A 7 0.44 11.00 -1.24
C LEU A 7 -0.87 11.59 -1.80
N LEU A 8 -1.54 12.40 -0.99
CA LEU A 8 -2.83 12.98 -1.36
C LEU A 8 -2.69 13.94 -2.55
N GLY A 9 -1.62 14.75 -2.58
CA GLY A 9 -1.34 15.64 -3.71
C GLY A 9 -1.10 14.89 -5.02
N ALA A 10 -0.34 13.79 -4.98
CA ALA A 10 -0.08 12.97 -6.15
C ALA A 10 -1.32 12.21 -6.66
N CYS A 11 -2.21 11.82 -5.74
CA CYS A 11 -3.39 11.02 -6.08
C CYS A 11 -4.65 11.85 -6.38
N LEU A 12 -4.68 13.14 -6.01
CA LEU A 12 -5.88 13.99 -5.97
C LEU A 12 -6.83 13.86 -7.17
N PRO A 13 -6.37 13.83 -8.44
CA PRO A 13 -7.28 13.75 -9.60
C PRO A 13 -8.04 12.42 -9.69
N THR A 14 -7.59 11.39 -8.99
CA THR A 14 -8.11 10.02 -9.08
C THR A 14 -8.83 9.54 -7.82
N ILE A 15 -8.82 10.35 -6.76
CA ILE A 15 -9.47 10.04 -5.49
C ILE A 15 -10.98 10.29 -5.60
N GLN A 16 -11.75 9.28 -5.23
CA GLN A 16 -13.18 9.39 -4.94
C GLN A 16 -13.42 9.72 -3.46
N GLU A 17 -12.71 9.05 -2.55
CA GLU A 17 -12.92 9.17 -1.11
C GLU A 17 -11.62 8.93 -0.34
N VAL A 18 -11.46 9.63 0.80
CA VAL A 18 -10.41 9.36 1.78
C VAL A 18 -11.07 9.15 3.14
N VAL A 19 -10.85 7.99 3.74
CA VAL A 19 -11.39 7.62 5.04
C VAL A 19 -10.23 7.32 5.98
N LEU A 20 -10.24 7.95 7.15
CA LEU A 20 -9.41 7.54 8.28
C LEU A 20 -10.31 6.77 9.24
N GLU A 21 -10.08 5.48 9.41
CA GLU A 21 -10.92 4.68 10.30
C GLU A 21 -10.68 5.07 11.77
N ALA A 22 -11.75 5.28 12.53
CA ALA A 22 -11.67 5.67 13.93
C ALA A 22 -11.17 4.53 14.82
N ASP A 23 -11.61 3.30 14.54
CA ASP A 23 -11.35 2.13 15.38
C ASP A 23 -10.09 1.34 14.97
N ARG A 24 -9.54 1.63 13.79
CA ARG A 24 -8.36 0.96 13.24
C ARG A 24 -7.40 2.00 12.68
N PRO A 25 -6.08 1.90 12.90
CA PRO A 25 -5.12 2.88 12.40
C PRO A 25 -4.86 2.68 10.89
N VAL A 26 -5.91 2.84 10.10
CA VAL A 26 -5.96 2.59 8.65
C VAL A 26 -6.42 3.85 7.95
N LEU A 27 -5.59 4.32 7.02
CA LEU A 27 -5.99 5.26 5.98
C LEU A 27 -6.47 4.47 4.76
N LYS A 28 -7.72 4.68 4.37
CA LYS A 28 -8.32 4.12 3.17
C LYS A 28 -8.50 5.22 2.12
N ILE A 29 -8.08 4.95 0.90
CA ILE A 29 -8.30 5.81 -0.26
C ILE A 29 -9.07 5.00 -1.30
N VAL A 30 -10.25 5.46 -1.66
CA VAL A 30 -11.06 4.88 -2.75
C VAL A 30 -10.78 5.69 -4.00
N PHE A 31 -10.38 5.02 -5.08
CA PHE A 31 -10.14 5.66 -6.38
C PHE A 31 -11.39 5.60 -7.26
N ILE A 32 -11.58 6.59 -8.14
CA ILE A 32 -12.77 6.75 -9.00
C ILE A 32 -13.09 5.51 -9.85
N ARG A 33 -12.08 4.71 -10.20
CA ARG A 33 -12.24 3.51 -11.04
C ARG A 33 -12.52 2.23 -10.25
N GLY A 34 -12.64 2.31 -8.93
CA GLY A 34 -12.94 1.16 -8.06
C GLY A 34 -11.80 0.68 -7.15
N PRO A 35 -10.50 0.72 -7.54
CA PRO A 35 -9.43 0.26 -6.66
C PRO A 35 -9.42 0.98 -5.31
N ILE A 36 -8.94 0.27 -4.29
CA ILE A 36 -8.89 0.78 -2.92
C ILE A 36 -7.47 0.60 -2.37
N LEU A 37 -6.87 1.68 -1.90
CA LEU A 37 -5.59 1.65 -1.19
C LEU A 37 -5.83 1.72 0.32
N HIS A 38 -5.33 0.72 1.03
CA HIS A 38 -5.28 0.65 2.48
C HIS A 38 -3.83 0.86 2.95
N ILE A 39 -3.63 1.83 3.84
CA ILE A 39 -2.35 2.11 4.49
C ILE A 39 -2.53 1.96 5.99
N ARG A 40 -1.74 1.08 6.60
CA ARG A 40 -1.80 0.81 8.04
C ARG A 40 -0.42 0.92 8.66
N TYR A 41 -0.36 1.50 9.85
CA TYR A 41 0.76 1.39 10.78
C TYR A 41 0.21 1.02 12.15
N ASN A 42 0.91 0.21 12.92
CA ASN A 42 0.55 -0.06 14.31
C ASN A 42 1.69 0.32 15.28
N ASP A 43 1.38 0.23 16.56
CA ASP A 43 2.26 0.48 17.71
C ASP A 43 3.33 -0.60 17.92
N HIS A 44 3.31 -1.67 17.11
CA HIS A 44 4.31 -2.74 17.12
C HIS A 44 5.33 -2.60 15.98
N GLY A 45 5.39 -1.45 15.30
CA GLY A 45 6.29 -1.23 14.17
C GLY A 45 5.93 -2.03 12.92
N LYS A 46 4.69 -2.53 12.83
CA LYS A 46 4.18 -3.20 11.63
C LYS A 46 3.47 -2.22 10.73
N TYR A 47 3.58 -2.42 9.42
CA TYR A 47 2.92 -1.62 8.41
C TYR A 47 2.36 -2.49 7.29
N ALA A 48 1.39 -1.95 6.54
CA ALA A 48 0.98 -2.48 5.25
C ALA A 48 0.57 -1.35 4.30
N TYR A 49 0.94 -1.50 3.03
CA TYR A 49 0.37 -0.80 1.90
C TYR A 49 -0.29 -1.84 1.00
N GLN A 50 -1.61 -1.95 1.04
CA GLN A 50 -2.39 -2.91 0.25
C GLN A 50 -3.24 -2.16 -0.77
N LEU A 51 -3.12 -2.52 -2.04
CA LEU A 51 -3.98 -2.03 -3.11
C LEU A 51 -4.86 -3.19 -3.60
N ASP A 52 -6.15 -3.08 -3.33
CA ASP A 52 -7.17 -4.00 -3.82
C ASP A 52 -7.68 -3.49 -5.17
N PHE A 53 -7.58 -4.32 -6.22
CA PHE A 53 -8.05 -3.97 -7.56
C PHE A 53 -9.54 -4.27 -7.74
N SER A 54 -10.04 -5.32 -7.09
CA SER A 54 -11.44 -5.73 -7.10
C SER A 54 -11.75 -6.58 -5.85
N PRO A 55 -13.01 -6.92 -5.56
CA PRO A 55 -13.36 -7.82 -4.45
C PRO A 55 -13.02 -9.29 -4.71
N THR A 56 -12.45 -9.63 -5.87
CA THR A 56 -12.04 -10.99 -6.21
C THR A 56 -10.90 -11.44 -5.30
N THR A 57 -10.92 -12.70 -4.86
CA THR A 57 -9.85 -13.28 -4.03
C THR A 57 -8.49 -13.10 -4.67
N ASP A 58 -7.49 -12.71 -3.86
CA ASP A 58 -6.11 -12.45 -4.27
C ASP A 58 -5.93 -11.37 -5.34
N ASP A 59 -6.98 -10.60 -5.64
CA ASP A 59 -6.92 -9.50 -6.60
C ASP A 59 -6.39 -8.20 -5.95
N PHE A 60 -5.25 -8.33 -5.27
CA PHE A 60 -4.58 -7.26 -4.56
C PHE A 60 -3.07 -7.35 -4.71
N VAL A 61 -2.37 -6.26 -4.44
CA VAL A 61 -0.93 -6.27 -4.17
C VAL A 61 -0.67 -5.71 -2.79
N ARG A 62 0.35 -6.20 -2.09
CA ARG A 62 0.65 -5.73 -0.74
C ARG A 62 2.13 -5.68 -0.43
N PHE A 63 2.57 -4.57 0.14
CA PHE A 63 3.89 -4.41 0.74
C PHE A 63 3.72 -4.34 2.26
N ASP A 64 4.33 -5.25 3.02
CA ASP A 64 4.16 -5.29 4.47
C ASP A 64 5.36 -5.94 5.19
N ASN A 65 5.30 -5.98 6.53
CA ASN A 65 6.28 -6.65 7.39
C ASN A 65 5.65 -7.53 8.50
N TYR A 66 4.46 -8.09 8.28
CA TYR A 66 3.76 -8.83 9.35
C TYR A 66 4.42 -10.16 9.67
N ASP A 67 4.85 -10.88 8.63
CA ASP A 67 5.45 -12.20 8.67
C ASP A 67 6.96 -12.11 8.42
N ASP A 68 7.76 -12.75 9.28
CA ASP A 68 9.22 -12.82 9.18
C ASP A 68 9.72 -14.20 8.69
N THR A 69 8.82 -15.01 8.15
CA THR A 69 9.11 -16.38 7.70
C THR A 69 9.39 -16.48 6.21
N TRP A 70 9.13 -15.42 5.44
CA TRP A 70 9.34 -15.42 3.99
C TRP A 70 10.83 -15.47 3.63
N PRO A 71 11.25 -16.34 2.68
CA PRO A 71 12.64 -16.51 2.29
C PRO A 71 13.07 -15.42 1.29
N VAL A 72 12.97 -14.15 1.67
CA VAL A 72 13.33 -12.98 0.85
C VAL A 72 14.44 -12.17 1.52
N GLU A 73 15.28 -11.50 0.74
CA GLU A 73 16.44 -10.74 1.24
C GLU A 73 16.07 -9.55 2.12
N THR A 74 14.85 -9.02 1.95
CA THR A 74 14.37 -7.79 2.61
C THR A 74 13.55 -8.05 3.87
N ARG A 75 13.51 -9.32 4.34
CA ARG A 75 12.80 -9.76 5.54
C ARG A 75 13.08 -8.87 6.76
N PRO A 76 12.06 -8.50 7.55
CA PRO A 76 10.67 -8.95 7.47
C PRO A 76 9.85 -8.29 6.35
N HIS A 77 10.41 -7.33 5.62
CA HIS A 77 9.70 -6.63 4.56
C HIS A 77 9.56 -7.51 3.32
N HIS A 78 8.35 -7.61 2.79
CA HIS A 78 8.08 -8.45 1.64
C HIS A 78 6.91 -7.91 0.82
N PHE A 79 6.87 -8.31 -0.45
CA PHE A 79 5.86 -7.92 -1.42
C PHE A 79 5.05 -9.14 -1.84
N HIS A 80 3.73 -9.07 -1.64
CA HIS A 80 2.73 -10.00 -2.16
C HIS A 80 2.28 -9.48 -3.53
N PRO A 81 2.69 -10.12 -4.65
CA PRO A 81 2.21 -9.75 -5.96
C PRO A 81 0.79 -10.27 -6.20
N ARG A 82 0.15 -9.70 -7.21
CA ARG A 82 -1.26 -9.96 -7.55
C ARG A 82 -1.52 -11.43 -7.87
N PHE A 83 -2.72 -11.91 -7.52
CA PHE A 83 -3.21 -13.27 -7.77
C PHE A 83 -2.38 -14.38 -7.11
N GLY A 84 -1.92 -14.14 -5.87
CA GLY A 84 -1.24 -15.17 -5.07
C GLY A 84 0.10 -15.61 -5.66
N ALA A 85 0.73 -14.77 -6.47
CA ALA A 85 2.06 -15.02 -6.99
C ALA A 85 3.09 -15.11 -5.85
N VAL A 86 4.24 -15.71 -6.16
CA VAL A 86 5.30 -15.95 -5.16
C VAL A 86 5.73 -14.63 -4.52
N VAL A 87 5.78 -14.61 -3.19
CA VAL A 87 6.25 -13.47 -2.39
C VAL A 87 7.70 -13.13 -2.76
N VAL A 88 7.98 -11.85 -2.96
CA VAL A 88 9.31 -11.36 -3.36
C VAL A 88 9.80 -10.24 -2.43
N SER A 89 11.05 -9.83 -2.61
CA SER A 89 11.64 -8.72 -1.87
C SER A 89 10.86 -7.42 -2.05
N SER A 90 10.64 -6.70 -0.95
CA SER A 90 10.01 -5.38 -0.95
C SER A 90 11.05 -4.27 -0.90
N PRO A 91 10.90 -3.20 -1.71
CA PRO A 91 11.73 -2.00 -1.55
C PRO A 91 11.28 -1.12 -0.38
N MET A 92 10.07 -1.33 0.16
CA MET A 92 9.49 -0.55 1.25
C MET A 92 9.94 -1.11 2.61
N LYS A 93 10.16 -0.23 3.59
CA LYS A 93 10.73 -0.59 4.91
C LYS A 93 9.93 -0.11 6.12
N GLY A 94 8.73 0.42 5.89
CA GLY A 94 7.84 0.99 6.90
C GLY A 94 8.18 2.44 7.26
N ASN A 95 8.97 3.13 6.44
CA ASN A 95 9.27 4.55 6.64
C ASN A 95 8.44 5.38 5.63
N PRO A 96 7.39 6.08 6.07
CA PRO A 96 6.51 6.82 5.17
C PRO A 96 7.25 7.84 4.28
N MET A 97 8.33 8.44 4.77
CA MET A 97 9.06 9.46 4.01
C MET A 97 9.79 8.87 2.79
N ASN A 98 10.17 7.60 2.85
CA ASN A 98 10.84 6.90 1.75
C ASN A 98 9.85 6.04 0.94
N ASP A 99 8.89 5.41 1.63
CA ASP A 99 8.00 4.41 1.04
C ASP A 99 6.84 5.05 0.27
N ILE A 100 6.33 6.20 0.70
CA ILE A 100 5.20 6.85 0.00
C ILE A 100 5.57 7.31 -1.43
N PRO A 101 6.74 7.90 -1.69
CA PRO A 101 7.20 8.14 -3.06
C PRO A 101 7.20 6.87 -3.93
N LEU A 102 7.75 5.77 -3.41
CA LEU A 102 7.76 4.47 -4.10
C LEU A 102 6.34 3.92 -4.32
N LEU A 103 5.44 4.13 -3.35
CA LEU A 103 4.05 3.73 -3.48
C LEU A 103 3.35 4.49 -4.60
N VAL A 104 3.58 5.81 -4.73
CA VAL A 104 3.04 6.63 -5.83
C VAL A 104 3.57 6.16 -7.19
N GLU A 105 4.85 5.80 -7.29
CA GLU A 105 5.42 5.18 -8.49
C GLU A 105 4.67 3.88 -8.83
N LYS A 106 4.45 3.01 -7.84
CA LYS A 106 3.70 1.76 -8.03
C LYS A 106 2.25 1.99 -8.46
N LEU A 107 1.54 2.95 -7.86
CA LEU A 107 0.18 3.32 -8.27
C LEU A 107 0.16 3.80 -9.74
N THR A 108 1.21 4.48 -10.19
CA THR A 108 1.36 4.89 -11.60
C THR A 108 1.60 3.70 -12.52
N GLU A 109 2.50 2.79 -12.14
CA GLU A 109 2.77 1.54 -12.87
C GLU A 109 1.50 0.69 -13.02
N PHE A 110 0.70 0.60 -11.95
CA PHE A 110 -0.59 -0.10 -11.92
C PHE A 110 -1.72 0.66 -12.62
N SER A 111 -1.43 1.83 -13.23
CA SER A 111 -2.39 2.65 -13.95
C SER A 111 -3.58 3.13 -13.09
N ILE A 112 -3.36 3.30 -11.78
CA ILE A 112 -4.34 3.88 -10.85
C ILE A 112 -4.42 5.39 -11.03
N LEU A 113 -3.28 6.04 -11.28
CA LEU A 113 -3.16 7.51 -11.38
C LEU A 113 -3.36 8.08 -12.80
N LYS A 114 -3.91 7.28 -13.73
CA LYS A 114 -4.12 7.65 -15.14
C LYS A 114 -5.57 8.02 -15.46
#